data_AF-Q8S2U9-F1
#
_entry.id   AF-Q8S2U9-F1
#
_cell.length_a   1.000
_cell.length_b   1.000
_cell.length_c   1.000
_cell.angle_alpha   90.00
_cell.angle_beta   90.00
_cell.angle_gamma   90.00
#
_symmetry.space_group_name_H-M   'P 1'
#
loop_
_entity.id
_entity.type
_entity.pdbx_description
1 polymer ?
#
loop_
_entity_poly.entity_id
_entity_poly.type
_entity_poly.pdbx_seq_one_letter_code
_entity_poly.pdbx_strand_id
1 'polypeptide(L)' 'PRFQGGRTVPSFENAEIYNVMASILNLKPAPNNGSASFPGTILLPNK' A
#
# COMPACT_ATOMS: atom_id res chain seq x y z
N PRO A 1 -6.69 -11.48 -3.29
CA PRO A 1 -6.71 -10.61 -2.08
C PRO A 1 -5.27 -10.18 -1.75
N ARG A 2 -5.03 -8.89 -1.44
CA ARG A 2 -3.65 -8.35 -1.29
C ARG A 2 -3.25 -8.05 0.16
N PHE A 3 -4.19 -8.03 1.11
CA PHE A 3 -3.90 -7.85 2.53
C PHE A 3 -3.73 -9.22 3.23
N GLN A 4 -2.84 -9.26 4.22
CA GLN A 4 -2.67 -10.43 5.09
C GLN A 4 -3.78 -10.48 6.14
N GLY A 5 -4.43 -11.63 6.31
CA GLY A 5 -5.44 -11.83 7.35
C GLY A 5 -4.83 -11.89 8.76
N GLY A 6 -5.53 -11.35 9.75
CA GLY A 6 -5.13 -11.41 11.18
C GLY A 6 -3.91 -10.56 11.55
N ARG A 7 -3.46 -9.65 10.68
CA ARG A 7 -2.30 -8.79 10.92
C ARG A 7 -2.74 -7.40 11.41
N THR A 8 -2.26 -7.01 12.58
CA THR A 8 -2.25 -5.61 13.03
C THR A 8 -1.00 -4.92 12.53
N VAL A 9 -1.12 -3.67 12.07
CA VAL A 9 -0.01 -2.84 11.58
C VAL A 9 0.14 -1.59 12.44
N PRO A 10 1.33 -0.96 12.49
CA PRO A 10 1.50 0.34 13.13
C PRO A 10 0.59 1.40 12.50
N SER A 11 0.28 2.46 13.25
CA SER A 11 -0.38 3.65 12.71
C SER A 11 0.43 4.26 11.57
N PHE A 12 -0.25 4.80 10.58
CA PHE A 12 0.36 5.45 9.41
C PHE A 12 -0.50 6.64 8.96
N GLU A 13 0.07 7.51 8.15
CA GLU A 13 -0.61 8.69 7.61
C GLU A 13 -1.57 8.33 6.46
N ASN A 14 -2.66 9.07 6.32
CA ASN A 14 -3.67 8.82 5.28
C ASN A 14 -3.12 8.98 3.84
N ALA A 15 -2.05 9.76 3.65
CA ALA A 15 -1.40 9.96 2.36
C ALA A 15 -0.91 8.64 1.73
N GLU A 16 -0.59 7.63 2.55
CA GLU A 16 -0.11 6.33 2.08
C GLU A 16 -1.18 5.49 1.39
N ILE A 17 -2.46 5.74 1.69
CA ILE A 17 -3.59 4.94 1.17
C ILE A 17 -3.63 4.99 -0.37
N TYR A 18 -3.31 6.13 -0.98
CA TYR A 18 -3.33 6.27 -2.43
C TYR A 18 -2.38 5.28 -3.13
N ASN A 19 -1.13 5.19 -2.66
CA ASN A 19 -0.13 4.28 -3.22
C ASN A 19 -0.51 2.81 -2.98
N VAL A 20 -1.14 2.50 -1.84
CA VAL A 20 -1.65 1.15 -1.54
C VAL A 20 -2.74 0.75 -2.54
N MET A 21 -3.73 1.62 -2.76
CA MET A 21 -4.83 1.34 -3.69
C MET A 21 -4.33 1.21 -5.13
N ALA A 22 -3.42 2.10 -5.57
CA ALA A 22 -2.79 2.00 -6.88
C ALA A 22 -2.05 0.66 -7.07
N SER A 23 -1.33 0.19 -6.05
CA SER A 23 -0.63 -1.11 -6.07
C SER A 23 -1.60 -2.31 -6.14
N ILE A 24 -2.75 -2.23 -5.47
CA ILE A 24 -3.79 -3.28 -5.53
C ILE A 24 -4.41 -3.35 -6.92
N LEU A 25 -4.67 -2.19 -7.54
CA LEU A 25 -5.29 -2.05 -8.85
C LEU A 25 -4.30 -2.17 -10.02
N ASN A 26 -3.01 -2.41 -9.74
CA ASN A 26 -1.93 -2.48 -10.72
C ASN A 26 -1.81 -1.21 -11.60
N LEU A 27 -1.93 -0.05 -10.96
CA LEU A 27 -1.79 1.27 -11.58
C LEU A 27 -0.43 1.89 -11.26
N LYS A 28 0.07 2.71 -12.19
CA LYS A 28 1.21 3.59 -11.90
C LYS A 28 0.70 4.82 -11.13
N PRO A 29 1.06 5.01 -9.85
CA PRO A 29 0.62 6.18 -9.10
C PRO A 29 1.22 7.47 -9.68
N ALA A 30 0.43 8.54 -9.68
CA ALA A 30 0.93 9.89 -9.95
C ALA A 30 1.73 10.42 -8.74
N PRO A 31 2.58 11.47 -8.91
CA PRO A 31 3.28 12.10 -7.79
C PRO A 31 2.31 12.53 -6.69
N ASN A 32 2.61 12.15 -5.44
CA ASN A 32 1.80 12.43 -4.26
C ASN A 32 2.70 12.49 -3.00
N ASN A 33 2.12 12.83 -1.85
CA ASN A 33 2.86 13.01 -0.59
C ASN A 33 3.21 11.70 0.13
N GLY A 34 2.62 10.56 -0.26
CA GLY A 34 2.91 9.26 0.35
C GLY A 34 4.17 8.61 -0.20
N SER A 35 4.72 7.67 0.56
CA SER A 35 5.90 6.91 0.16
C SER A 35 5.58 5.82 -0.87
N ALA A 36 6.32 5.80 -1.97
CA ALA A 36 6.21 4.76 -3.00
C ALA A 36 6.59 3.35 -2.49
N SER A 37 7.35 3.25 -1.40
CA SER A 37 7.75 1.97 -0.80
C SER A 37 6.75 1.42 0.22
N PHE A 38 5.81 2.24 0.70
CA PHE A 38 4.87 1.85 1.75
C PHE A 38 4.00 0.64 1.39
N PRO A 39 3.48 0.48 0.15
CA PRO A 39 2.69 -0.70 -0.21
C PRO A 39 3.42 -2.02 0.04
N GLY A 40 4.75 -2.05 -0.08
CA GLY A 40 5.56 -3.24 0.20
C GLY A 40 5.62 -3.63 1.68
N THR A 41 5.25 -2.72 2.59
CA THR A 41 5.20 -2.98 4.03
C THR A 41 3.87 -3.61 4.47
N ILE A 42 2.80 -3.40 3.70
CA ILE A 42 1.42 -3.75 4.07
C ILE A 42 0.77 -4.81 3.19
N LEU A 43 1.14 -4.86 1.90
CA LEU A 43 0.59 -5.82 0.95
C LEU A 43 1.43 -7.10 0.90
N LEU A 44 0.77 -8.22 0.61
CA LEU A 44 1.43 -9.47 0.28
C LEU A 44 2.27 -9.29 -1.01
N PRO A 45 3.44 -9.95 -1.11
CA PRO A 45 4.25 -9.94 -2.33
C PRO A 45 3.43 -10.38 -3.55
N ASN A 46 3.68 -9.74 -4.70
CA ASN A 46 3.10 -10.20 -5.96
C ASN A 46 3.79 -11.51 -6.37
N LYS A 47 3.01 -12.47 -6.85
CA LYS A 47 3.55 -13.69 -7.44
C LYS A 47 4.14 -13.41 -8.82
#